data_AF-A0A6P4EAL9-F1
#
_entry.id   AF-A0A6P4EAL9-F1
#
_cell.length_a   1.000
_cell.length_b   1.000
_cell.length_c   1.000
_cell.angle_alpha   90.00
_cell.angle_beta   90.00
_cell.angle_gamma   90.00
#
_symmetry.space_group_name_H-M   'P 1'
#
loop_
_entity.id
_entity.type
_entity.pdbx_description
1 polymer ?
#
loop_
_entity_poly.entity_id
_entity_poly.type
_entity_poly.pdbx_seq_one_letter_code
_entity_poly.pdbx_strand_id
1 'polypeptide(L)'
;MASKYERILSDCRARNVLWEDPDFPAIQSSVFYYQTAPLNQNISRNLTLHNTFRLSSLDKVKTLMGDLVQLICLKDTFSSKPFGDKTHFLGDWSPTSKTWERVSQVERARLVRLLAPGEFWMSFCDFVEIFTMMEVVYLDTETANDEEMLKSRPLHWKMKMHQGQWKRGVTAGGCRNHESFHINPQLLISVQEQQDLVVALNQHTAVEPKVIGFTMYTWDGDYGLSECLQKDFFKNHVSFLNSDYGNTRHVSYHTHLDAGHYVLIPTTYEPAEEAHFTVRILGTGAFRLSCLETQTMILLDPFPALKSSEGAERGGGQKVKSVCQYEPVYMQLADENKTINCFELHELLEACLPNDYIKGCANIDICRQVIALQDRSGSGRITFQQFKTFMVNLKAWQGVFKMYTKEKAGILRAERLRDALCDIGFQLSTDIMNCLIQRYIRKDGTLRLSDFVSAVIHLTTAFNQFHLKNYSQVNVIEVHLHDWIKSILSC
;
A
#
# COMPACT_ATOMS: atom_id res chain seq x y z
N MET A 1 56.68 4.31 3.86
CA MET A 1 56.16 3.81 5.16
C MET A 1 54.91 3.02 4.87
N ALA A 2 54.84 1.74 5.27
CA ALA A 2 53.62 0.95 5.09
C ALA A 2 52.44 1.64 5.79
N SER A 3 51.28 1.66 5.12
CA SER A 3 50.06 2.29 5.61
C SER A 3 49.58 1.62 6.91
N LYS A 4 48.83 2.35 7.73
CA LYS A 4 48.27 1.82 9.00
C LYS A 4 47.49 0.52 8.77
N TYR A 5 46.75 0.45 7.67
CA TYR A 5 45.99 -0.72 7.23
C TYR A 5 46.88 -1.93 6.92
N GLU A 6 47.96 -1.74 6.14
CA GLU A 6 48.85 -2.85 5.77
C GLU A 6 49.59 -3.45 6.97
N ARG A 7 49.93 -2.62 7.98
CA ARG A 7 50.53 -3.12 9.23
C ARG A 7 49.54 -3.94 10.04
N ILE A 8 48.30 -3.47 10.15
CA ILE A 8 47.21 -4.18 10.82
C ILE A 8 46.93 -5.52 10.13
N LEU A 9 46.80 -5.52 8.81
CA LEU A 9 46.56 -6.73 8.03
C LEU A 9 47.70 -7.75 8.20
N SER A 10 48.94 -7.29 8.20
CA SER A 10 50.11 -8.15 8.40
C SER A 10 50.17 -8.75 9.80
N ASP A 11 49.86 -7.99 10.85
CA ASP A 11 49.88 -8.46 12.24
C ASP A 11 48.73 -9.43 12.52
N CYS A 12 47.53 -9.16 12.02
CA CYS A 12 46.37 -10.05 12.10
C CYS A 12 46.59 -11.37 11.37
N ARG A 13 47.21 -11.35 10.19
CA ARG A 13 47.60 -12.57 9.47
C ARG A 13 48.67 -13.36 10.20
N ALA A 14 49.66 -12.71 10.79
CA ALA A 14 50.72 -13.38 11.55
C ALA A 14 50.19 -14.09 12.80
N ARG A 15 49.14 -13.54 13.42
CA ARG A 15 48.51 -14.08 14.63
C ARG A 15 47.29 -14.96 14.36
N ASN A 16 46.88 -15.07 13.09
CA ASN A 16 45.68 -15.77 12.63
C ASN A 16 44.39 -15.34 13.38
N VAL A 17 44.26 -14.05 13.63
CA VAL A 17 43.08 -13.44 14.29
C VAL A 17 42.51 -12.33 13.41
N LEU A 18 41.20 -12.09 13.50
CA LEU A 18 40.57 -10.95 12.83
C LEU A 18 40.91 -9.65 13.56
N TRP A 19 41.01 -8.55 12.82
CA TRP A 19 41.19 -7.24 13.44
C TRP A 19 39.86 -6.75 13.99
N GLU A 20 39.83 -6.38 15.26
CA GLU A 20 38.69 -5.72 15.91
C GLU A 20 39.03 -4.24 16.15
N ASP A 21 38.07 -3.36 15.83
CA ASP A 21 38.20 -1.94 16.08
C ASP A 21 38.00 -1.67 17.58
N PRO A 22 38.97 -1.07 18.30
CA PRO A 22 38.82 -0.76 19.72
C PRO A 22 37.66 0.19 20.02
N ASP A 23 37.31 1.06 19.07
CA ASP A 23 36.21 2.02 19.21
C ASP A 23 34.84 1.38 18.89
N PHE A 24 34.85 0.25 18.16
CA PHE A 24 33.65 -0.52 17.80
C PHE A 24 33.86 -2.02 18.07
N PRO A 25 33.93 -2.43 19.34
CA PRO A 25 34.08 -3.83 19.69
C PRO A 25 32.84 -4.61 19.20
N ALA A 26 33.07 -5.79 18.61
CA ALA A 26 32.02 -6.68 18.16
C ALA A 26 31.31 -7.32 19.37
N ILE A 27 30.46 -6.56 20.04
CA ILE A 27 29.61 -7.02 21.14
C ILE A 27 28.18 -7.23 20.64
N GLN A 28 27.48 -8.18 21.25
CA GLN A 28 26.17 -8.66 20.82
C GLN A 28 25.09 -7.56 20.72
N SER A 29 25.29 -6.41 21.37
CA SER A 29 24.40 -5.24 21.38
C SER A 29 24.67 -4.23 20.25
N SER A 30 25.78 -4.32 19.52
CA SER A 30 26.13 -3.43 18.39
C SER A 30 25.86 -4.06 17.02
N VAL A 31 25.22 -5.24 16.97
CA VAL A 31 24.83 -5.91 15.74
C VAL A 31 23.34 -5.68 15.48
N PHE A 32 22.99 -5.05 14.35
CA PHE A 32 21.61 -4.89 13.83
C PHE A 32 20.92 -6.21 13.42
N TYR A 33 21.50 -7.35 13.80
CA TYR A 33 21.05 -8.69 13.48
C TYR A 33 21.39 -9.62 14.65
N TYR A 34 20.38 -10.29 15.21
CA TYR A 34 20.56 -11.18 16.34
C TYR A 34 20.72 -12.64 15.90
N GLN A 35 21.75 -13.26 16.50
CA GLN A 35 22.00 -14.67 16.79
C GLN A 35 21.71 -15.75 15.73
N THR A 36 22.79 -16.23 15.11
CA THR A 36 22.89 -17.69 14.87
C THR A 36 23.03 -18.35 16.24
N ALA A 37 22.12 -19.28 16.58
CA ALA A 37 22.30 -20.15 17.74
C ALA A 37 23.74 -20.72 17.73
N PRO A 38 24.35 -21.01 18.88
CA PRO A 38 25.58 -21.80 18.86
C PRO A 38 25.22 -23.11 18.15
N LEU A 39 25.67 -23.22 16.90
CA LEU A 39 25.70 -24.45 16.16
C LEU A 39 26.68 -25.34 16.92
N ASN A 40 26.18 -25.99 17.96
CA ASN A 40 26.64 -27.33 18.25
C ASN A 40 26.47 -28.08 16.94
N GLN A 41 27.61 -28.30 16.28
CA GLN A 41 27.76 -29.27 15.21
C GLN A 41 27.34 -30.62 15.77
N ASN A 42 26.03 -30.85 15.70
CA ASN A 42 25.25 -32.07 15.87
C ASN A 42 23.81 -31.62 16.15
N ILE A 43 23.05 -31.29 15.09
CA ILE A 43 21.60 -31.52 15.17
C ILE A 43 21.51 -33.00 15.48
N SER A 44 21.01 -33.34 16.67
CA SER A 44 21.24 -34.57 17.44
C SER A 44 20.95 -35.91 16.74
N ARG A 45 20.52 -35.88 15.48
CA ARG A 45 19.96 -37.01 14.73
C ARG A 45 20.31 -36.97 13.23
N ASN A 46 21.48 -36.42 12.84
CA ASN A 46 22.06 -36.44 11.48
C ASN A 46 21.30 -35.69 10.36
N LEU A 47 20.35 -34.82 10.70
CA LEU A 47 19.74 -33.90 9.73
C LEU A 47 20.70 -32.73 9.43
N THR A 48 20.88 -32.41 8.15
CA THR A 48 21.70 -31.26 7.72
C THR A 48 20.91 -29.96 7.84
N LEU A 49 21.58 -28.93 8.36
CA LEU A 49 21.06 -27.56 8.41
C LEU A 49 20.79 -27.08 6.96
N HIS A 50 19.66 -26.40 6.73
CA HIS A 50 19.23 -25.83 5.44
C HIS A 50 18.71 -26.79 4.36
N ASN A 51 18.37 -28.04 4.68
CA ASN A 51 17.61 -28.90 3.76
C ASN A 51 16.10 -28.61 3.87
N THR A 52 15.42 -28.58 2.72
CA THR A 52 13.96 -28.51 2.64
C THR A 52 13.36 -29.91 2.67
N PHE A 53 12.37 -30.13 3.55
CA PHE A 53 11.63 -31.37 3.64
C PHE A 53 10.16 -31.10 3.32
N ARG A 54 9.51 -32.02 2.61
CA ARG A 54 8.07 -31.98 2.35
C ARG A 54 7.35 -32.83 3.39
N LEU A 55 6.30 -32.29 4.01
CA LEU A 55 5.42 -33.08 4.87
C LEU A 55 4.55 -33.98 3.99
N SER A 56 4.70 -35.30 4.12
CA SER A 56 3.95 -36.29 3.34
C SER A 56 2.67 -36.73 4.04
N SER A 57 2.76 -37.06 5.33
CA SER A 57 1.62 -37.58 6.09
C SER A 57 1.76 -37.40 7.60
N LEU A 58 0.63 -37.51 8.29
CA LEU A 58 0.52 -37.50 9.76
C LEU A 58 -0.26 -38.74 10.16
N ASP A 59 0.21 -39.46 11.18
CA ASP A 59 -0.44 -40.68 11.66
C ASP A 59 -0.26 -40.82 13.18
N LYS A 60 -1.01 -41.75 13.79
CA LYS A 60 -0.90 -42.11 15.19
C LYS A 60 -0.66 -43.61 15.30
N VAL A 61 0.29 -44.00 16.13
CA VAL A 61 0.56 -45.41 16.42
C VAL A 61 0.36 -45.70 17.90
N LYS A 62 -0.29 -46.82 18.21
CA LYS A 62 -0.46 -47.29 19.58
C LYS A 62 0.68 -48.24 19.94
N THR A 63 1.38 -47.96 21.03
CA THR A 63 2.44 -48.82 21.56
C THR A 63 1.84 -50.10 22.17
N LEU A 64 2.66 -51.12 22.36
CA LEU A 64 2.28 -52.36 23.06
C LEU A 64 1.85 -52.08 24.52
N MET A 65 2.33 -50.98 25.11
CA MET A 65 1.95 -50.50 26.44
C MET A 65 0.63 -49.71 26.44
N GLY A 66 0.08 -49.44 25.26
CA GLY A 66 -1.20 -48.75 25.09
C GLY A 66 -1.10 -47.24 24.85
N ASP A 67 0.10 -46.67 24.86
CA ASP A 67 0.33 -45.25 24.62
C ASP A 67 0.10 -44.88 23.16
N LEU A 68 -0.45 -43.70 22.90
CA LEU A 68 -0.60 -43.17 21.55
C LEU A 68 0.55 -42.22 21.22
N VAL A 69 1.28 -42.51 20.16
CA VAL A 69 2.41 -41.71 19.68
C VAL A 69 2.01 -41.06 18.35
N GLN A 70 2.16 -39.73 18.27
CA GLN A 70 1.94 -38.96 17.04
C GLN A 70 3.21 -38.99 16.19
N LEU A 71 3.06 -39.39 14.93
CA LEU A 71 4.13 -39.49 13.97
C LEU A 71 3.89 -38.55 12.80
N ILE A 72 4.97 -37.99 12.29
CA ILE A 72 4.99 -37.18 11.07
C ILE A 72 5.95 -37.82 10.08
N CYS A 73 5.49 -37.95 8.84
CA CYS A 73 6.29 -38.46 7.73
C CYS A 73 6.80 -37.28 6.92
N LEU A 74 8.12 -37.20 6.77
CA LEU A 74 8.80 -36.20 5.97
C LEU A 74 9.48 -36.85 4.78
N LYS A 75 9.50 -36.15 3.65
CA LYS A 75 10.22 -36.52 2.45
C LYS A 75 11.36 -35.55 2.19
N ASP A 76 12.55 -36.08 2.04
CA ASP A 76 13.67 -35.32 1.47
C ASP A 76 13.43 -35.14 -0.02
N THR A 77 13.24 -33.89 -0.47
CA THR A 77 12.86 -33.57 -1.85
C THR A 77 13.97 -33.84 -2.86
N PHE A 78 15.24 -33.99 -2.41
CA PHE A 78 16.39 -34.22 -3.29
C PHE A 78 16.92 -35.66 -3.20
N SER A 79 16.42 -36.46 -2.26
CA SER A 79 16.82 -37.86 -2.11
C SER A 79 15.99 -38.78 -3.01
N SER A 80 16.65 -39.47 -3.93
CA SER A 80 16.07 -40.54 -4.75
C SER A 80 16.21 -41.93 -4.12
N LYS A 81 16.76 -42.03 -2.90
CA LYS A 81 17.10 -43.33 -2.29
C LYS A 81 15.89 -43.96 -1.58
N PRO A 82 15.60 -45.26 -1.83
CA PRO A 82 14.56 -45.99 -1.11
C PRO A 82 14.87 -46.11 0.39
N PHE A 83 13.81 -46.28 1.18
CA PHE A 83 13.88 -46.50 2.61
C PHE A 83 14.84 -47.65 2.97
N GLY A 84 15.80 -47.40 3.87
CA GLY A 84 16.72 -48.42 4.41
C GLY A 84 18.20 -48.17 4.18
N ASP A 85 18.58 -47.29 3.24
CA ASP A 85 19.99 -46.97 2.98
C ASP A 85 20.30 -45.52 3.37
N LYS A 86 20.77 -45.35 4.61
CA LYS A 86 21.13 -44.07 5.24
C LYS A 86 20.15 -42.92 4.95
N THR A 87 18.91 -43.03 5.43
CA THR A 87 18.13 -41.81 5.69
C THR A 87 18.91 -40.95 6.67
N HIS A 88 19.02 -39.66 6.41
CA HIS A 88 19.80 -38.75 7.25
C HIS A 88 19.26 -38.66 8.68
N PHE A 89 17.99 -38.98 8.93
CA PHE A 89 17.44 -39.01 10.28
C PHE A 89 17.78 -40.30 11.05
N LEU A 90 18.47 -40.16 12.18
CA LEU A 90 18.80 -41.26 13.12
C LEU A 90 18.02 -41.20 14.45
N GLY A 91 16.92 -40.45 14.50
CA GLY A 91 16.10 -40.30 15.70
C GLY A 91 15.12 -41.44 15.96
N ASP A 92 14.26 -41.22 16.93
CA ASP A 92 13.14 -42.13 17.22
C ASP A 92 12.25 -42.24 15.99
N TRP A 93 11.83 -43.47 15.67
CA TRP A 93 11.00 -43.82 14.49
C TRP A 93 11.71 -43.73 13.14
N SER A 94 13.03 -43.46 13.12
CA SER A 94 13.86 -43.69 11.94
C SER A 94 13.85 -45.17 11.50
N PRO A 95 14.22 -45.50 10.24
CA PRO A 95 14.18 -46.88 9.74
C PRO A 95 14.88 -47.91 10.62
N THR A 96 15.98 -47.50 11.26
CA THR A 96 16.85 -48.32 12.08
C THR A 96 16.59 -48.17 13.59
N SER A 97 15.60 -47.36 13.98
CA SER A 97 15.31 -47.12 15.40
C SER A 97 14.69 -48.33 16.09
N LYS A 98 15.12 -48.57 17.33
CA LYS A 98 14.53 -49.59 18.21
C LYS A 98 13.15 -49.19 18.72
N THR A 99 12.71 -47.93 18.55
CA THR A 99 11.35 -47.53 18.96
C THR A 99 10.26 -48.29 18.22
N TRP A 100 10.56 -48.80 17.01
CA TRP A 100 9.68 -49.70 16.27
C TRP A 100 9.40 -51.04 16.96
N GLU A 101 10.21 -51.46 17.94
CA GLU A 101 9.96 -52.65 18.75
C GLU A 101 8.83 -52.44 19.77
N ARG A 102 8.47 -51.18 20.04
CA ARG A 102 7.39 -50.81 20.97
C ARG A 102 6.00 -50.89 20.35
N VAL A 103 5.87 -51.24 19.08
CA VAL A 103 4.59 -51.34 18.36
C VAL A 103 4.43 -52.73 17.75
N SER A 104 3.19 -53.15 17.50
CA SER A 104 2.94 -54.46 16.89
C SER A 104 3.58 -54.57 15.50
N GLN A 105 3.95 -55.78 15.08
CA GLN A 105 4.49 -56.02 13.73
C GLN A 105 3.50 -55.58 12.64
N VAL A 106 2.20 -55.68 12.90
CA VAL A 106 1.13 -55.25 11.99
C VAL A 106 1.15 -53.73 11.83
N GLU A 107 1.18 -52.97 12.93
CA GLU A 107 1.24 -51.50 12.88
C GLU A 107 2.53 -50.99 12.27
N ARG A 108 3.67 -51.62 12.59
CA ARG A 108 4.95 -51.30 11.95
C ARG A 108 4.88 -51.52 10.44
N ALA A 109 4.37 -52.68 9.99
CA ALA A 109 4.26 -52.98 8.58
C ALA A 109 3.32 -52.00 7.85
N ARG A 110 2.22 -51.60 8.50
CA ARG A 110 1.28 -50.59 7.98
C ARG A 110 1.98 -49.27 7.68
N LEU A 111 2.79 -48.77 8.61
CA LEU A 111 3.46 -47.46 8.47
C LEU A 111 4.69 -47.50 7.57
N VAL A 112 5.47 -48.60 7.59
CA VAL A 112 6.71 -48.71 6.83
C VAL A 112 6.46 -49.06 5.36
N ARG A 113 5.45 -49.89 5.05
CA ARG A 113 5.14 -50.27 3.66
C ARG A 113 4.60 -49.11 2.81
N LEU A 114 4.10 -48.06 3.46
CA LEU A 114 3.54 -46.88 2.78
C LEU A 114 4.60 -45.83 2.42
N LEU A 115 5.85 -46.01 2.86
CA LEU A 115 6.91 -45.02 2.61
C LEU A 115 7.42 -45.09 1.18
N ALA A 116 7.40 -43.95 0.50
CA ALA A 116 8.08 -43.76 -0.77
C ALA A 116 9.60 -43.55 -0.57
N PRO A 117 10.42 -43.63 -1.63
CA PRO A 117 11.83 -43.26 -1.57
C PRO A 117 12.02 -41.83 -1.05
N GLY A 118 13.00 -41.65 -0.15
CA GLY A 118 13.29 -40.39 0.53
C GLY A 118 12.37 -40.07 1.72
N GLU A 119 11.37 -40.91 2.02
CA GLU A 119 10.46 -40.69 3.15
C GLU A 119 10.93 -41.37 4.44
N PHE A 120 10.71 -40.71 5.58
CA PHE A 120 10.96 -41.26 6.90
C PHE A 120 9.95 -40.74 7.92
N TRP A 121 9.68 -41.57 8.93
CA TRP A 121 8.90 -41.18 10.10
C TRP A 121 9.79 -40.55 11.17
N MET A 122 9.23 -39.59 11.89
CA MET A 122 9.77 -39.07 13.14
C MET A 122 8.62 -38.82 14.12
N SER A 123 8.93 -38.71 15.41
CA SER A 123 7.92 -38.29 16.37
C SER A 123 7.54 -36.82 16.15
N PHE A 124 6.28 -36.48 16.42
CA PHE A 124 5.84 -35.07 16.34
C PHE A 124 6.60 -34.18 17.34
N CYS A 125 6.96 -34.71 18.52
CA CYS A 125 7.79 -33.99 19.49
C CYS A 125 9.15 -33.62 18.90
N ASP A 126 9.83 -34.58 18.27
CA ASP A 126 11.11 -34.33 17.62
C ASP A 126 10.98 -33.32 16.48
N PHE A 127 9.86 -33.31 15.76
CA PHE A 127 9.61 -32.36 14.68
C PHE A 127 9.55 -30.92 15.21
N VAL A 128 8.79 -30.69 16.28
CA VAL A 128 8.65 -29.37 16.91
C VAL A 128 9.98 -28.88 17.51
N GLU A 129 10.82 -29.79 18.01
CA GLU A 129 12.15 -29.44 18.55
C GLU A 129 13.17 -29.14 17.46
N ILE A 130 13.11 -29.84 16.32
CA ILE A 130 14.12 -29.76 15.26
C ILE A 130 13.80 -28.69 14.22
N PHE A 131 12.54 -28.55 13.82
CA PHE A 131 12.12 -27.66 12.73
C PHE A 131 11.62 -26.32 13.27
N THR A 132 12.22 -25.24 12.80
CA THR A 132 11.90 -23.87 13.24
C THR A 132 10.92 -23.14 12.32
N MET A 133 10.67 -23.67 11.12
CA MET A 133 9.83 -23.03 10.11
C MET A 133 9.03 -24.08 9.34
N MET A 134 7.75 -23.80 9.11
CA MET A 134 6.87 -24.58 8.26
C MET A 134 6.15 -23.65 7.28
N GLU A 135 6.26 -23.93 5.99
CA GLU A 135 5.55 -23.21 4.94
C GLU A 135 4.37 -24.04 4.46
N VAL A 136 3.18 -23.43 4.44
CA VAL A 136 1.95 -24.07 3.96
C VAL A 136 1.53 -23.38 2.67
N VAL A 137 1.43 -24.16 1.59
CA VAL A 137 0.96 -23.68 0.29
C VAL A 137 -0.47 -24.14 0.08
N TYR A 138 -1.39 -23.18 -0.03
CA TYR A 138 -2.78 -23.44 -0.39
C TYR A 138 -2.90 -23.43 -1.91
N LEU A 139 -3.41 -24.53 -2.46
CA LEU A 139 -3.68 -24.68 -3.88
C LEU A 139 -5.18 -24.51 -4.11
N ASP A 140 -5.53 -23.72 -5.14
CA ASP A 140 -6.90 -23.65 -5.62
C ASP A 140 -7.32 -24.97 -6.28
N THR A 141 -8.63 -25.15 -6.49
CA THR A 141 -9.21 -26.34 -7.12
C THR A 141 -8.56 -26.71 -8.46
N GLU A 142 -8.20 -25.74 -9.30
CA GLU A 142 -7.61 -26.01 -10.61
C GLU A 142 -6.18 -26.49 -10.45
N THR A 143 -5.35 -25.75 -9.70
CA THR A 143 -3.95 -26.11 -9.45
C THR A 143 -3.81 -27.44 -8.70
N ALA A 144 -4.74 -27.74 -7.78
CA ALA A 144 -4.73 -28.99 -7.04
C ALA A 144 -5.10 -30.22 -7.90
N ASN A 145 -5.77 -30.04 -9.04
CA ASN A 145 -6.03 -31.15 -9.98
C ASN A 145 -4.75 -31.66 -10.66
N ASP A 146 -3.78 -30.77 -10.84
CA ASP A 146 -2.50 -31.13 -11.46
C ASP A 146 -1.59 -31.89 -10.47
N GLU A 147 -1.81 -31.74 -9.16
CA GLU A 147 -1.05 -32.45 -8.13
C GLU A 147 -1.60 -33.86 -7.90
N GLU A 148 -0.84 -34.89 -8.30
CA GLU A 148 -1.26 -36.30 -8.21
C GLU A 148 -1.71 -36.73 -6.81
N MET A 149 -1.07 -36.22 -5.77
CA MET A 149 -1.40 -36.54 -4.37
C MET A 149 -2.74 -35.95 -3.90
N LEU A 150 -3.28 -34.97 -4.63
CA LEU A 150 -4.52 -34.27 -4.28
C LEU A 150 -5.71 -34.65 -5.16
N LYS A 151 -5.49 -35.34 -6.29
CA LYS A 151 -6.54 -35.77 -7.24
C LYS A 151 -7.70 -36.55 -6.60
N SER A 152 -7.43 -37.32 -5.55
CA SER A 152 -8.44 -38.14 -4.85
C SER A 152 -9.05 -37.46 -3.63
N ARG A 153 -8.58 -36.26 -3.26
CA ARG A 153 -9.10 -35.51 -2.11
C ARG A 153 -10.20 -34.55 -2.59
N PRO A 154 -11.21 -34.26 -1.75
CA PRO A 154 -12.16 -33.21 -2.11
C PRO A 154 -11.39 -31.90 -2.29
N LEU A 155 -11.70 -31.17 -3.35
CA LEU A 155 -11.06 -29.90 -3.66
C LEU A 155 -11.85 -28.79 -2.97
N HIS A 156 -11.25 -28.17 -1.96
CA HIS A 156 -12.00 -27.29 -1.06
C HIS A 156 -11.84 -25.82 -1.43
N TRP A 157 -10.69 -25.41 -1.99
CA TRP A 157 -10.33 -24.00 -2.06
C TRP A 157 -10.70 -23.36 -3.39
N LYS A 158 -11.75 -22.54 -3.39
CA LYS A 158 -12.07 -21.64 -4.50
C LYS A 158 -11.25 -20.37 -4.35
N MET A 159 -10.53 -19.99 -5.41
CA MET A 159 -9.63 -18.83 -5.36
C MET A 159 -10.20 -17.64 -6.14
N LYS A 160 -10.05 -16.46 -5.57
CA LYS A 160 -10.16 -15.17 -6.28
C LYS A 160 -8.93 -14.34 -5.97
N MET A 161 -8.47 -13.58 -6.95
CA MET A 161 -7.29 -12.73 -6.80
C MET A 161 -7.55 -11.32 -7.28
N HIS A 162 -6.80 -10.39 -6.69
CA HIS A 162 -6.69 -9.02 -7.14
C HIS A 162 -5.21 -8.66 -7.28
N GLN A 163 -4.86 -8.02 -8.40
CA GLN A 163 -3.54 -7.45 -8.64
C GLN A 163 -3.62 -5.95 -8.53
N GLY A 164 -2.73 -5.39 -7.72
CA GLY A 164 -2.69 -3.98 -7.42
C GLY A 164 -1.27 -3.46 -7.30
N GLN A 165 -1.17 -2.19 -6.92
CA GLN A 165 0.10 -1.51 -6.71
C GLN A 165 -0.06 -0.44 -5.64
N TRP A 166 0.94 -0.34 -4.77
CA TRP A 166 1.12 0.83 -3.93
C TRP A 166 1.92 1.87 -4.72
N LYS A 167 1.28 3.01 -4.98
CA LYS A 167 1.84 4.14 -5.72
C LYS A 167 1.97 5.32 -4.78
N ARG A 168 3.15 5.95 -4.74
CA ARG A 168 3.41 7.10 -3.86
C ARG A 168 2.39 8.20 -4.11
N GLY A 169 1.82 8.74 -3.03
CA GLY A 169 0.80 9.79 -3.11
C GLY A 169 -0.57 9.41 -3.67
N VAL A 170 -0.75 8.16 -4.13
CA VAL A 170 -2.01 7.69 -4.73
C VAL A 170 -2.64 6.58 -3.88
N THR A 171 -1.90 5.48 -3.69
CA THR A 171 -2.36 4.27 -3.00
C THR A 171 -1.37 3.73 -1.95
N ALA A 172 -0.17 4.29 -1.83
CA ALA A 172 0.83 3.90 -0.83
C ALA A 172 0.58 4.58 0.52
N GLY A 173 -0.50 4.19 1.21
CA GLY A 173 -0.98 4.83 2.43
C GLY A 173 -0.28 4.41 3.73
N GLY A 174 0.46 3.29 3.71
CA GLY A 174 1.07 2.70 4.90
C GLY A 174 0.05 1.97 5.79
N CYS A 175 0.52 1.33 6.86
CA CYS A 175 -0.31 0.54 7.77
C CYS A 175 -1.23 1.41 8.64
N ARG A 176 -2.06 0.78 9.48
CA ARG A 176 -3.09 1.45 10.31
C ARG A 176 -2.54 2.54 11.24
N ASN A 177 -1.24 2.53 11.54
CA ASN A 177 -0.58 3.55 12.35
C ASN A 177 -0.43 4.91 11.64
N HIS A 178 -0.71 4.98 10.33
CA HIS A 178 -0.54 6.16 9.50
C HIS A 178 -1.88 6.83 9.14
N GLU A 179 -1.91 8.16 9.13
CA GLU A 179 -3.13 8.93 8.78
C GLU A 179 -3.62 8.66 7.35
N SER A 180 -2.70 8.31 6.46
CA SER A 180 -2.94 7.99 5.05
C SER A 180 -3.45 6.56 4.81
N PHE A 181 -3.66 5.75 5.85
CA PHE A 181 -4.09 4.35 5.73
C PHE A 181 -5.28 4.14 4.78
N HIS A 182 -6.24 5.06 4.80
CA HIS A 182 -7.48 4.97 4.04
C HIS A 182 -7.30 5.09 2.50
N ILE A 183 -6.15 5.57 2.02
CA ILE A 183 -5.87 5.68 0.57
C ILE A 183 -5.38 4.35 -0.04
N ASN A 184 -5.02 3.36 0.80
CA ASN A 184 -4.64 2.04 0.30
C ASN A 184 -5.80 1.39 -0.47
N PRO A 185 -5.52 0.46 -1.40
CA PRO A 185 -6.56 -0.28 -2.11
C PRO A 185 -7.50 -0.99 -1.14
N GLN A 186 -8.81 -0.97 -1.44
CA GLN A 186 -9.83 -1.56 -0.56
C GLN A 186 -10.56 -2.68 -1.30
N LEU A 187 -10.45 -3.90 -0.81
CA LEU A 187 -11.01 -5.09 -1.43
C LEU A 187 -12.24 -5.55 -0.65
N LEU A 188 -13.41 -5.46 -1.25
CA LEU A 188 -14.66 -5.96 -0.69
C LEU A 188 -14.78 -7.46 -0.94
N ILE A 189 -14.90 -8.21 0.15
CA ILE A 189 -15.17 -9.64 0.19
C ILE A 189 -16.62 -9.82 0.66
N SER A 190 -17.42 -10.54 -0.12
CA SER A 190 -18.81 -10.85 0.26
C SER A 190 -19.01 -12.35 0.39
N VAL A 191 -19.39 -12.78 1.59
CA VAL A 191 -19.53 -14.17 2.01
C VAL A 191 -21.01 -14.44 2.26
N GLN A 192 -21.58 -15.47 1.61
CA GLN A 192 -23.01 -15.81 1.76
C GLN A 192 -23.27 -16.79 2.91
N GLU A 193 -22.32 -17.67 3.17
CA GLU A 193 -22.40 -18.71 4.18
C GLU A 193 -21.04 -18.80 4.89
N GLN A 194 -21.10 -19.17 6.17
CA GLN A 194 -19.96 -19.35 7.04
C GLN A 194 -18.93 -20.30 6.41
N GLN A 195 -17.67 -19.85 6.28
CA GLN A 195 -16.62 -20.61 5.59
C GLN A 195 -15.21 -20.25 6.07
N ASP A 196 -14.28 -21.18 5.87
CA ASP A 196 -12.85 -20.93 6.07
C ASP A 196 -12.29 -20.13 4.89
N LEU A 197 -11.42 -19.18 5.19
CA LEU A 197 -10.82 -18.27 4.23
C LEU A 197 -9.34 -18.05 4.52
N VAL A 198 -8.52 -18.18 3.49
CA VAL A 198 -7.08 -17.86 3.52
C VAL A 198 -6.83 -16.64 2.68
N VAL A 199 -6.29 -15.59 3.31
CA VAL A 199 -5.80 -14.40 2.61
C VAL A 199 -4.29 -14.53 2.45
N ALA A 200 -3.78 -14.31 1.24
CA ALA A 200 -2.36 -14.37 0.90
C ALA A 200 -1.95 -13.12 0.11
N LEU A 201 -1.23 -12.21 0.74
CA LEU A 201 -0.66 -11.01 0.13
C LEU A 201 0.77 -11.29 -0.33
N ASN A 202 1.04 -11.08 -1.62
CA ASN A 202 2.35 -11.28 -2.25
C ASN A 202 2.83 -9.97 -2.84
N GLN A 203 4.06 -9.55 -2.56
CA GLN A 203 4.67 -8.40 -3.21
C GLN A 203 5.58 -8.84 -4.36
N HIS A 204 5.50 -8.15 -5.49
CA HIS A 204 6.30 -8.41 -6.68
C HIS A 204 7.55 -7.53 -6.62
N THR A 205 8.58 -8.00 -5.93
CA THR A 205 9.88 -7.33 -5.87
C THR A 205 11.00 -8.31 -6.14
N ALA A 206 11.93 -7.90 -7.00
CA ALA A 206 13.12 -8.68 -7.35
C ALA A 206 14.30 -8.44 -6.39
N VAL A 207 14.28 -7.34 -5.64
CA VAL A 207 15.40 -6.87 -4.82
C VAL A 207 15.14 -7.18 -3.34
N GLU A 208 14.67 -6.19 -2.58
CA GLU A 208 14.39 -6.30 -1.16
C GLU A 208 12.87 -6.24 -0.92
N PRO A 209 12.32 -7.17 -0.11
CA PRO A 209 10.93 -7.13 0.31
C PRO A 209 10.68 -5.94 1.25
N LYS A 210 9.59 -5.22 1.00
CA LYS A 210 9.03 -4.26 1.95
C LYS A 210 8.39 -4.97 3.12
N VAL A 211 8.24 -4.29 4.25
CA VAL A 211 7.41 -4.83 5.33
C VAL A 211 5.96 -4.69 4.89
N ILE A 212 5.27 -5.82 4.69
CA ILE A 212 3.89 -5.85 4.19
C ILE A 212 2.96 -6.54 5.17
N GLY A 213 1.68 -6.20 5.08
CA GLY A 213 0.61 -6.80 5.87
C GLY A 213 -0.75 -6.30 5.39
N PHE A 214 -1.81 -6.83 5.98
CA PHE A 214 -3.16 -6.41 5.66
C PHE A 214 -4.05 -6.34 6.90
N THR A 215 -5.06 -5.48 6.83
CA THR A 215 -6.08 -5.32 7.85
C THR A 215 -7.44 -5.57 7.22
N MET A 216 -8.34 -6.24 7.95
CA MET A 216 -9.71 -6.50 7.52
C MET A 216 -10.72 -5.88 8.49
N TYR A 217 -11.80 -5.33 7.96
CA TYR A 217 -12.92 -4.74 8.70
C TYR A 217 -14.23 -5.43 8.30
N THR A 218 -15.17 -5.55 9.24
CA THR A 218 -16.55 -5.89 8.91
C THR A 218 -17.28 -4.66 8.33
N TRP A 219 -18.25 -4.91 7.46
CA TRP A 219 -19.16 -3.90 6.95
C TRP A 219 -20.59 -4.33 7.25
N ASP A 220 -21.22 -3.60 8.18
CA ASP A 220 -22.57 -3.88 8.66
C ASP A 220 -23.62 -2.92 8.06
N GLY A 221 -23.26 -2.18 6.99
CA GLY A 221 -24.17 -1.23 6.36
C GLY A 221 -25.30 -1.92 5.60
N ASP A 222 -26.52 -1.39 5.72
CA ASP A 222 -27.74 -1.93 5.11
C ASP A 222 -27.76 -1.93 3.57
N TYR A 223 -26.79 -1.26 2.92
CA TYR A 223 -26.69 -1.13 1.47
C TYR A 223 -25.38 -1.71 0.95
N GLY A 224 -25.40 -2.17 -0.31
CA GLY A 224 -24.21 -2.66 -1.01
C GLY A 224 -23.13 -1.59 -1.06
N LEU A 225 -21.94 -1.89 -0.52
CA LEU A 225 -20.80 -0.99 -0.54
C LEU A 225 -20.21 -0.91 -1.95
N SER A 226 -20.38 0.23 -2.62
CA SER A 226 -19.86 0.47 -3.97
C SER A 226 -18.65 1.41 -4.01
N GLU A 227 -18.38 2.13 -2.92
CA GLU A 227 -17.33 3.15 -2.86
C GLU A 227 -16.30 2.87 -1.77
N CYS A 228 -15.10 3.42 -1.94
CA CYS A 228 -14.05 3.37 -0.92
C CYS A 228 -14.52 4.03 0.39
N LEU A 229 -14.26 3.35 1.50
CA LEU A 229 -14.46 3.86 2.85
C LEU A 229 -13.51 5.03 3.11
N GLN A 230 -14.05 6.07 3.73
CA GLN A 230 -13.34 7.31 4.01
C GLN A 230 -12.51 7.21 5.30
N LYS A 231 -11.59 8.17 5.48
CA LYS A 231 -10.68 8.26 6.63
C LYS A 231 -11.37 8.10 7.99
N ASP A 232 -12.56 8.68 8.16
CA ASP A 232 -13.28 8.67 9.44
C ASP A 232 -13.88 7.30 9.79
N PHE A 233 -14.18 6.46 8.79
CA PHE A 233 -14.60 5.07 9.04
C PHE A 233 -13.52 4.35 9.85
N PHE A 234 -12.27 4.37 9.37
CA PHE A 234 -11.16 3.64 10.00
C PHE A 234 -10.76 4.19 11.37
N LYS A 235 -11.04 5.46 11.66
CA LYS A 235 -10.84 6.03 12.99
C LYS A 235 -11.84 5.50 14.02
N ASN A 236 -13.08 5.25 13.59
CA ASN A 236 -14.20 4.95 14.46
C ASN A 236 -14.53 3.44 14.53
N HIS A 237 -13.96 2.63 13.64
CA HIS A 237 -14.20 1.18 13.59
C HIS A 237 -12.95 0.40 13.99
N VAL A 238 -13.17 -0.65 14.77
CA VAL A 238 -12.12 -1.60 15.14
C VAL A 238 -11.93 -2.60 14.01
N SER A 239 -10.69 -2.92 13.68
CA SER A 239 -10.38 -3.95 12.70
C SER A 239 -10.88 -5.31 13.19
N PHE A 240 -11.52 -6.06 12.32
CA PHE A 240 -11.87 -7.47 12.56
C PHE A 240 -10.61 -8.32 12.70
N LEU A 241 -9.61 -8.07 11.86
CA LEU A 241 -8.38 -8.87 11.79
C LEU A 241 -7.20 -8.04 11.28
N ASN A 242 -6.01 -8.34 11.80
CA ASN A 242 -4.74 -7.83 11.28
C ASN A 242 -3.81 -9.01 11.04
N SER A 243 -3.15 -9.04 9.89
CA SER A 243 -2.06 -9.98 9.66
C SER A 243 -0.83 -9.56 10.46
N ASP A 244 0.08 -10.52 10.67
CA ASP A 244 1.44 -10.18 11.04
C ASP A 244 2.10 -9.38 9.91
N TYR A 245 2.85 -8.35 10.27
CA TYR A 245 3.65 -7.60 9.31
C TYR A 245 5.04 -8.23 9.21
N GLY A 246 5.42 -8.64 8.01
CA GLY A 246 6.69 -9.30 7.75
C GLY A 246 7.47 -8.61 6.64
N ASN A 247 8.79 -8.58 6.76
CA ASN A 247 9.73 -8.25 5.69
C ASN A 247 9.93 -9.45 4.74
N THR A 248 8.83 -10.08 4.32
CA THR A 248 8.81 -11.29 3.51
C THR A 248 8.14 -11.01 2.17
N ARG A 249 8.41 -11.83 1.14
CA ARG A 249 7.72 -11.70 -0.15
C ARG A 249 6.22 -12.00 -0.07
N HIS A 250 5.80 -12.70 0.97
CA HIS A 250 4.45 -13.21 1.15
C HIS A 250 4.04 -13.20 2.62
N VAL A 251 2.81 -12.80 2.89
CA VAL A 251 2.13 -12.91 4.18
C VAL A 251 0.79 -13.60 3.95
N SER A 252 0.51 -14.67 4.70
CA SER A 252 -0.79 -15.33 4.68
C SER A 252 -1.41 -15.41 6.06
N TYR A 253 -2.75 -15.41 6.09
CA TYR A 253 -3.52 -15.61 7.29
C TYR A 253 -4.72 -16.52 7.00
N HIS A 254 -4.92 -17.54 7.83
CA HIS A 254 -6.09 -18.43 7.79
C HIS A 254 -7.11 -17.97 8.82
N THR A 255 -8.33 -17.66 8.39
CA THR A 255 -9.41 -17.17 9.24
C THR A 255 -10.72 -17.87 8.92
N HIS A 256 -11.68 -17.76 9.83
CA HIS A 256 -13.05 -18.20 9.63
C HIS A 256 -13.96 -16.97 9.51
N LEU A 257 -14.84 -16.92 8.52
CA LEU A 257 -15.76 -15.80 8.31
C LEU A 257 -17.20 -16.27 8.34
N ASP A 258 -18.05 -15.49 9.00
CA ASP A 258 -19.50 -15.64 8.94
C ASP A 258 -20.06 -15.01 7.65
N ALA A 259 -21.36 -15.21 7.41
CA ALA A 259 -22.03 -14.54 6.31
C ALA A 259 -22.04 -13.02 6.52
N GLY A 260 -21.54 -12.27 5.53
CA GLY A 260 -21.41 -10.83 5.63
C GLY A 260 -20.46 -10.20 4.61
N HIS A 261 -20.16 -8.93 4.82
CA HIS A 261 -19.27 -8.13 3.99
C HIS A 261 -18.02 -7.74 4.78
N TYR A 262 -16.86 -7.87 4.15
CA TYR A 262 -15.57 -7.58 4.76
C TYR A 262 -14.73 -6.73 3.82
N VAL A 263 -14.06 -5.70 4.35
CA VAL A 263 -13.15 -4.85 3.57
C VAL A 263 -11.72 -5.16 3.99
N LEU A 264 -10.96 -5.72 3.06
CA LEU A 264 -9.55 -6.06 3.21
C LEU A 264 -8.68 -4.94 2.62
N ILE A 265 -7.68 -4.51 3.39
CA ILE A 265 -6.78 -3.41 3.02
C ILE A 265 -5.34 -3.94 3.03
N PRO A 266 -4.77 -4.29 1.86
CA PRO A 266 -3.36 -4.62 1.73
C PRO A 266 -2.50 -3.36 1.82
N THR A 267 -1.44 -3.42 2.62
CA THR A 267 -0.58 -2.26 2.91
C THR A 267 0.91 -2.65 2.99
N THR A 268 1.76 -1.69 2.67
CA THR A 268 3.12 -1.63 3.23
C THR A 268 3.07 -1.10 4.67
N TYR A 269 4.11 -1.32 5.45
CA TYR A 269 4.20 -0.77 6.80
C TYR A 269 4.31 0.75 6.76
N GLU A 270 5.32 1.26 6.05
CA GLU A 270 5.54 2.69 5.86
C GLU A 270 4.73 3.24 4.66
N PRO A 271 4.24 4.48 4.73
CA PRO A 271 3.66 5.17 3.59
C PRO A 271 4.71 5.47 2.51
N ALA A 272 4.26 5.81 1.31
CA ALA A 272 5.11 6.20 0.18
C ALA A 272 6.04 5.09 -0.38
N GLU A 273 5.95 3.87 0.15
CA GLU A 273 6.63 2.69 -0.40
C GLU A 273 5.87 2.16 -1.61
N GLU A 274 6.62 1.89 -2.68
CA GLU A 274 6.05 1.47 -3.95
C GLU A 274 6.39 0.02 -4.26
N ALA A 275 5.36 -0.77 -4.57
CA ALA A 275 5.52 -2.12 -5.09
C ALA A 275 4.22 -2.57 -5.76
N HIS A 276 4.34 -3.47 -6.73
CA HIS A 276 3.20 -4.24 -7.22
C HIS A 276 2.90 -5.38 -6.25
N PHE A 277 1.64 -5.77 -6.14
CA PHE A 277 1.24 -6.87 -5.28
C PHE A 277 0.10 -7.68 -5.87
N THR A 278 -0.04 -8.91 -5.37
CA THR A 278 -1.20 -9.78 -5.60
C THR A 278 -1.78 -10.20 -4.25
N VAL A 279 -3.08 -9.95 -4.07
CA VAL A 279 -3.86 -10.58 -3.00
C VAL A 279 -4.58 -11.78 -3.59
N ARG A 280 -4.31 -12.97 -3.05
CA ARG A 280 -5.05 -14.20 -3.33
C ARG A 280 -5.92 -14.52 -2.12
N ILE A 281 -7.18 -14.81 -2.36
CA ILE A 281 -8.14 -15.22 -1.34
C ILE A 281 -8.64 -16.59 -1.74
N LEU A 282 -8.49 -17.56 -0.84
CA LEU A 282 -8.98 -18.92 -1.03
C LEU A 282 -10.08 -19.17 0.01
N GLY A 283 -11.27 -19.56 -0.42
CA GLY A 283 -12.40 -19.88 0.46
C GLY A 283 -12.87 -21.32 0.27
N THR A 284 -13.37 -21.95 1.33
CA THR A 284 -13.99 -23.30 1.21
C THR A 284 -15.36 -23.27 0.52
N GLY A 285 -16.01 -22.10 0.50
CA GLY A 285 -17.29 -21.84 -0.14
C GLY A 285 -17.19 -20.84 -1.30
N ALA A 286 -18.35 -20.44 -1.83
CA ALA A 286 -18.40 -19.34 -2.80
C ALA A 286 -18.35 -17.99 -2.07
N PHE A 287 -17.63 -17.04 -2.65
CA PHE A 287 -17.58 -15.65 -2.20
C PHE A 287 -17.38 -14.70 -3.39
N ARG A 288 -17.66 -13.41 -3.20
CA ARG A 288 -17.37 -12.36 -4.19
C ARG A 288 -16.18 -11.53 -3.73
N LEU A 289 -15.38 -11.07 -4.70
CA LEU A 289 -14.26 -10.18 -4.49
C LEU A 289 -14.38 -9.04 -5.50
N SER A 290 -14.33 -7.80 -5.03
CA SER A 290 -14.30 -6.60 -5.87
C SER A 290 -13.38 -5.55 -5.25
N CYS A 291 -12.66 -4.82 -6.09
CA CYS A 291 -11.94 -3.62 -5.63
C CYS A 291 -12.93 -2.46 -5.58
N LEU A 292 -13.00 -1.78 -4.44
CA LEU A 292 -13.77 -0.55 -4.32
C LEU A 292 -13.03 0.58 -5.05
N GLU A 293 -13.80 1.49 -5.64
CA GLU A 293 -13.27 2.68 -6.30
C GLU A 293 -13.92 3.93 -5.74
N THR A 294 -13.19 5.04 -5.81
CA THR A 294 -13.72 6.35 -5.44
C THR A 294 -14.37 7.00 -6.65
N GLN A 295 -15.65 7.35 -6.54
CA GLN A 295 -16.33 8.09 -7.61
C GLN A 295 -15.77 9.52 -7.72
N THR A 296 -15.60 9.99 -8.96
CA THR A 296 -15.15 11.36 -9.24
C THR A 296 -16.34 12.32 -9.21
N MET A 297 -16.28 13.34 -8.36
CA MET A 297 -17.31 14.36 -8.22
C MET A 297 -16.80 15.64 -7.55
N ILE A 298 -17.56 16.72 -7.72
CA ILE A 298 -17.41 17.96 -6.95
C ILE A 298 -18.31 17.90 -5.73
N LEU A 299 -17.71 18.06 -4.54
CA LEU A 299 -18.38 18.14 -3.25
C LEU A 299 -18.72 19.58 -2.84
N LEU A 300 -17.84 20.53 -3.17
CA LEU A 300 -17.94 21.95 -2.84
C LEU A 300 -17.49 22.79 -4.04
N ASP A 301 -18.01 24.01 -4.20
CA ASP A 301 -17.49 24.93 -5.23
C ASP A 301 -16.04 25.33 -4.89
N PRO A 302 -15.04 24.88 -5.67
CA PRO A 302 -13.63 25.14 -5.38
C PRO A 302 -13.20 26.57 -5.74
N PHE A 303 -14.01 27.27 -6.55
CA PHE A 303 -13.76 28.65 -6.99
C PHE A 303 -15.06 29.48 -6.95
N PRO A 304 -15.59 29.78 -5.76
CA PRO A 304 -16.81 30.56 -5.62
C PRO A 304 -16.64 31.99 -6.15
N ALA A 305 -17.66 32.47 -6.84
CA ALA A 305 -17.74 33.86 -7.29
C ALA A 305 -17.97 34.82 -6.12
N LEU A 306 -17.36 36.01 -6.17
CA LEU A 306 -17.64 37.08 -5.21
C LEU A 306 -19.03 37.67 -5.47
N LYS A 307 -19.92 37.56 -4.48
CA LYS A 307 -21.23 38.25 -4.49
C LYS A 307 -21.00 39.77 -4.47
N SER A 308 -21.75 40.50 -5.28
CA SER A 308 -21.76 41.98 -5.28
C SER A 308 -22.12 42.50 -3.88
N SER A 309 -21.50 43.62 -3.50
CA SER A 309 -21.35 44.13 -2.13
C SER A 309 -22.62 44.61 -1.41
N GLU A 310 -23.82 44.22 -1.83
CA GLU A 310 -25.08 44.74 -1.26
C GLU A 310 -25.62 43.95 -0.05
N GLY A 311 -24.93 42.89 0.42
CA GLY A 311 -25.41 42.10 1.57
C GLY A 311 -24.35 41.47 2.49
N ALA A 312 -23.08 41.90 2.43
CA ALA A 312 -21.96 41.20 3.04
C ALA A 312 -21.65 41.57 4.51
N GLU A 313 -22.65 41.81 5.36
CA GLU A 313 -22.43 42.23 6.75
C GLU A 313 -22.23 41.11 7.78
N ARG A 314 -22.37 39.82 7.44
CA ARG A 314 -22.33 38.75 8.47
C ARG A 314 -21.20 37.72 8.41
N GLY A 315 -20.11 37.96 7.68
CA GLY A 315 -18.89 37.15 7.90
C GLY A 315 -17.81 37.18 6.81
N GLY A 316 -18.10 37.66 5.60
CA GLY A 316 -17.15 37.66 4.46
C GLY A 316 -16.44 39.00 4.18
N GLY A 317 -16.95 40.11 4.70
CA GLY A 317 -16.53 41.47 4.30
C GLY A 317 -15.08 41.84 4.61
N GLN A 318 -14.45 41.23 5.62
CA GLN A 318 -13.09 41.58 6.04
C GLN A 318 -12.01 41.02 5.09
N LYS A 319 -12.26 39.86 4.45
CA LYS A 319 -11.33 39.26 3.47
C LYS A 319 -11.31 40.03 2.15
N VAL A 320 -12.47 40.53 1.70
CA VAL A 320 -12.58 41.31 0.45
C VAL A 320 -11.96 42.70 0.58
N LYS A 321 -12.15 43.39 1.72
CA LYS A 321 -11.55 44.71 1.98
C LYS A 321 -10.01 44.70 1.92
N SER A 322 -9.38 43.60 2.32
CA SER A 322 -7.92 43.45 2.25
C SER A 322 -7.36 43.38 0.83
N VAL A 323 -8.16 43.02 -0.19
CA VAL A 323 -7.69 42.90 -1.58
C VAL A 323 -7.85 44.22 -2.34
N CYS A 324 -8.76 45.10 -1.90
CA CYS A 324 -8.94 46.42 -2.49
C CYS A 324 -7.69 47.31 -2.40
N GLN A 325 -6.77 47.03 -1.47
CA GLN A 325 -5.49 47.75 -1.36
C GLN A 325 -4.59 47.61 -2.60
N TYR A 326 -4.82 46.56 -3.41
CA TYR A 326 -4.06 46.30 -4.64
C TYR A 326 -4.66 47.00 -5.86
N GLU A 327 -5.82 47.65 -5.74
CA GLU A 327 -6.48 48.36 -6.84
C GLU A 327 -5.59 49.42 -7.49
N PRO A 328 -4.85 50.27 -6.74
CA PRO A 328 -3.98 51.27 -7.37
C PRO A 328 -2.87 50.64 -8.22
N VAL A 329 -2.25 49.55 -7.74
CA VAL A 329 -1.19 48.82 -8.46
C VAL A 329 -1.76 48.11 -9.68
N TYR A 330 -2.94 47.49 -9.54
CA TYR A 330 -3.65 46.88 -10.67
C TYR A 330 -3.92 47.91 -11.76
N MET A 331 -4.44 49.10 -11.40
CA MET A 331 -4.82 50.13 -12.36
C MET A 331 -3.60 50.78 -13.04
N GLN A 332 -2.42 50.73 -12.43
CA GLN A 332 -1.17 51.15 -13.08
C GLN A 332 -0.71 50.17 -14.17
N LEU A 333 -1.02 48.88 -14.02
CA LEU A 333 -0.66 47.82 -14.98
C LEU A 333 -1.77 47.57 -16.02
N ALA A 334 -2.98 48.06 -15.77
CA ALA A 334 -4.14 47.83 -16.61
C ALA A 334 -4.07 48.62 -17.93
N ASP A 335 -4.66 48.04 -18.98
CA ASP A 335 -4.81 48.70 -20.27
C ASP A 335 -5.96 49.74 -20.28
N GLU A 336 -6.23 50.32 -21.44
CA GLU A 336 -7.32 51.28 -21.65
C GLU A 336 -8.70 50.74 -21.25
N ASN A 337 -8.88 49.41 -21.32
CA ASN A 337 -10.11 48.72 -20.95
C ASN A 337 -10.16 48.35 -19.45
N LYS A 338 -9.16 48.76 -18.66
CA LYS A 338 -9.02 48.42 -17.24
C LYS A 338 -8.87 46.91 -17.02
N THR A 339 -8.11 46.24 -17.90
CA THR A 339 -7.84 44.81 -17.86
C THR A 339 -6.34 44.48 -17.96
N ILE A 340 -5.95 43.34 -17.40
CA ILE A 340 -4.56 42.85 -17.41
C ILE A 340 -4.46 41.46 -18.05
N ASN A 341 -3.36 41.17 -18.74
CA ASN A 341 -3.03 39.84 -19.26
C ASN A 341 -2.13 39.05 -18.28
N CYS A 342 -1.59 37.91 -18.72
CA CYS A 342 -0.81 37.01 -17.85
C CYS A 342 0.52 37.60 -17.35
N PHE A 343 1.15 38.49 -18.13
CA PHE A 343 2.43 39.11 -17.80
C PHE A 343 2.25 40.21 -16.76
N GLU A 344 1.25 41.07 -16.98
CA GLU A 344 0.88 42.11 -16.01
C GLU A 344 0.34 41.50 -14.71
N LEU A 345 -0.40 40.38 -14.78
CA LEU A 345 -0.82 39.63 -13.59
C LEU A 345 0.38 39.06 -12.82
N HIS A 346 1.38 38.54 -13.51
CA HIS A 346 2.60 38.04 -12.87
C HIS A 346 3.32 39.16 -12.10
N GLU A 347 3.52 40.32 -12.73
CA GLU A 347 4.12 41.50 -12.09
C GLU A 347 3.29 41.97 -10.87
N LEU A 348 1.97 42.00 -11.01
CA LEU A 348 1.07 42.34 -9.91
C LEU A 348 1.21 41.36 -8.74
N LEU A 349 1.27 40.05 -8.99
CA LEU A 349 1.40 39.05 -7.93
C LEU A 349 2.76 39.12 -7.23
N GLU A 350 3.85 39.35 -7.97
CA GLU A 350 5.18 39.57 -7.38
C GLU A 350 5.18 40.76 -6.41
N ALA A 351 4.48 41.84 -6.77
CA ALA A 351 4.36 43.02 -5.91
C ALA A 351 3.41 42.82 -4.71
N CYS A 352 2.33 42.04 -4.88
CA CYS A 352 1.24 41.97 -3.91
C CYS A 352 1.37 40.84 -2.87
N LEU A 353 2.07 39.75 -3.20
CA LEU A 353 2.12 38.57 -2.35
C LEU A 353 3.10 38.75 -1.17
N PRO A 354 2.62 38.62 0.08
CA PRO A 354 3.30 39.20 1.25
C PRO A 354 4.50 38.40 1.77
N ASN A 355 4.70 37.15 1.34
CA ASN A 355 5.81 36.31 1.81
C ASN A 355 6.27 35.31 0.76
N ASP A 356 7.54 34.90 0.87
CA ASP A 356 8.20 34.01 -0.11
C ASP A 356 7.51 32.65 -0.24
N TYR A 357 6.79 32.23 0.80
CA TYR A 357 5.98 31.02 0.79
C TYR A 357 4.82 31.10 -0.23
N ILE A 358 4.11 32.23 -0.33
CA ILE A 358 3.01 32.40 -1.29
C ILE A 358 3.52 32.93 -2.63
N LYS A 359 4.66 33.63 -2.66
CA LYS A 359 5.26 34.14 -3.90
C LYS A 359 5.51 33.06 -4.95
N GLY A 360 5.68 31.79 -4.58
CA GLY A 360 5.70 30.69 -5.56
C GLY A 360 4.45 30.62 -6.47
N CYS A 361 3.33 31.26 -6.07
CA CYS A 361 2.12 31.38 -6.89
C CYS A 361 2.19 32.50 -7.93
N ALA A 362 3.12 33.46 -7.80
CA ALA A 362 3.47 34.42 -8.85
C ALA A 362 4.33 33.71 -9.91
N ASN A 363 3.73 32.71 -10.55
CA ASN A 363 4.33 31.97 -11.65
C ASN A 363 3.49 32.25 -12.89
N ILE A 364 4.15 32.48 -14.03
CA ILE A 364 3.51 32.74 -15.32
C ILE A 364 2.49 31.66 -15.72
N ASP A 365 2.75 30.39 -15.39
CA ASP A 365 1.83 29.29 -15.72
C ASP A 365 0.55 29.36 -14.89
N ILE A 366 0.65 29.69 -13.60
CA ILE A 366 -0.52 29.96 -12.76
C ILE A 366 -1.27 31.19 -13.29
N CYS A 367 -0.56 32.25 -13.69
CA CYS A 367 -1.19 33.45 -14.26
C CYS A 367 -2.00 33.12 -15.53
N ARG A 368 -1.45 32.28 -16.42
CA ARG A 368 -2.16 31.77 -17.61
C ARG A 368 -3.38 30.94 -17.23
N GLN A 369 -3.26 30.04 -16.25
CA GLN A 369 -4.37 29.23 -15.75
C GLN A 369 -5.50 30.08 -15.16
N VAL A 370 -5.16 31.11 -14.39
CA VAL A 370 -6.14 32.05 -13.81
C VAL A 370 -6.91 32.77 -14.92
N ILE A 371 -6.22 33.25 -15.95
CA ILE A 371 -6.87 33.89 -17.09
C ILE A 371 -7.77 32.90 -17.82
N ALA A 372 -7.27 31.70 -18.13
CA ALA A 372 -8.06 30.67 -18.80
C ALA A 372 -9.33 30.28 -18.01
N LEU A 373 -9.25 30.25 -16.68
CA LEU A 373 -10.40 29.98 -15.81
C LEU A 373 -11.42 31.13 -15.76
N GLN A 374 -10.96 32.40 -15.81
CA GLN A 374 -11.81 33.57 -15.60
C GLN A 374 -12.32 34.22 -16.89
N ASP A 375 -11.55 34.16 -17.97
CA ASP A 375 -11.80 34.85 -19.23
C ASP A 375 -12.82 34.10 -20.10
N ARG A 376 -14.09 34.47 -19.93
CA ARG A 376 -15.20 33.91 -20.73
C ARG A 376 -15.30 34.51 -22.12
N SER A 377 -14.67 35.65 -22.39
CA SER A 377 -14.74 36.33 -23.68
C SER A 377 -13.62 35.92 -24.65
N GLY A 378 -12.60 35.20 -24.17
CA GLY A 378 -11.44 34.81 -24.97
C GLY A 378 -10.53 35.99 -25.30
N SER A 379 -10.58 37.04 -24.49
CA SER A 379 -9.76 38.25 -24.63
C SER A 379 -8.29 38.04 -24.24
N GLY A 380 -7.99 36.98 -23.49
CA GLY A 380 -6.72 36.74 -22.82
C GLY A 380 -6.46 37.67 -21.63
N ARG A 381 -7.50 38.35 -21.12
CA ARG A 381 -7.39 39.39 -20.09
C ARG A 381 -8.45 39.23 -19.00
N ILE A 382 -8.15 39.75 -17.81
CA ILE A 382 -9.08 39.74 -16.65
C ILE A 382 -9.27 41.15 -16.09
N THR A 383 -10.47 41.40 -15.58
CA THR A 383 -10.88 42.62 -14.86
C THR A 383 -10.43 42.59 -13.40
N PHE A 384 -10.48 43.75 -12.72
CA PHE A 384 -10.17 43.82 -11.29
C PHE A 384 -11.09 42.96 -10.43
N GLN A 385 -12.36 42.78 -10.82
CA GLN A 385 -13.30 41.92 -10.10
C GLN A 385 -12.92 40.44 -10.18
N GLN A 386 -12.47 39.97 -11.34
CA GLN A 386 -11.95 38.61 -11.52
C GLN A 386 -10.64 38.41 -10.74
N PHE A 387 -9.73 39.40 -10.76
CA PHE A 387 -8.53 39.39 -9.94
C PHE A 387 -8.85 39.30 -8.44
N LYS A 388 -9.81 40.10 -7.93
CA LYS A 388 -10.27 40.01 -6.53
C LYS A 388 -10.81 38.62 -6.19
N THR A 389 -11.57 38.02 -7.10
CA THR A 389 -12.13 36.67 -6.91
C THR A 389 -11.01 35.64 -6.78
N PHE A 390 -10.01 35.70 -7.67
CA PHE A 390 -8.82 34.86 -7.57
C PHE A 390 -8.08 35.03 -6.23
N MET A 391 -7.79 36.27 -5.80
CA MET A 391 -7.05 36.52 -4.56
C MET A 391 -7.77 36.01 -3.30
N VAL A 392 -9.10 36.10 -3.27
CA VAL A 392 -9.89 35.56 -2.15
C VAL A 392 -9.84 34.03 -2.13
N ASN A 393 -9.98 33.39 -3.30
CA ASN A 393 -9.89 31.92 -3.42
C ASN A 393 -8.48 31.41 -3.13
N LEU A 394 -7.43 32.09 -3.60
CA LEU A 394 -6.03 31.78 -3.28
C LEU A 394 -5.79 31.77 -1.77
N LYS A 395 -6.35 32.73 -1.03
CA LYS A 395 -6.25 32.77 0.44
C LYS A 395 -7.01 31.62 1.11
N ALA A 396 -8.14 31.19 0.55
CA ALA A 396 -8.88 30.03 1.04
C ALA A 396 -8.09 28.73 0.82
N TRP A 397 -7.56 28.51 -0.39
CA TRP A 397 -6.73 27.35 -0.73
C TRP A 397 -5.45 27.30 0.11
N GLN A 398 -4.83 28.45 0.36
CA GLN A 398 -3.70 28.54 1.29
C GLN A 398 -4.09 28.08 2.71
N GLY A 399 -5.30 28.40 3.16
CA GLY A 399 -5.83 27.95 4.45
C GLY A 399 -5.89 26.43 4.55
N VAL A 400 -6.48 25.79 3.53
CA VAL A 400 -6.56 24.32 3.44
C VAL A 400 -5.15 23.71 3.36
N PHE A 401 -4.29 24.22 2.50
CA PHE A 401 -2.91 23.73 2.38
C PHE A 401 -2.16 23.79 3.72
N LYS A 402 -2.35 24.85 4.51
CA LYS A 402 -1.75 24.96 5.86
C LYS A 402 -2.25 23.89 6.83
N MET A 403 -3.50 23.44 6.72
CA MET A 403 -4.05 22.37 7.56
C MET A 403 -3.28 21.05 7.38
N TYR A 404 -2.77 20.79 6.17
CA TYR A 404 -2.06 19.55 5.81
C TYR A 404 -0.52 19.66 5.86
N THR A 405 0.02 20.86 6.12
CA THR A 405 1.47 21.14 6.17
C THR A 405 1.98 21.57 7.55
N LYS A 406 1.28 21.15 8.61
CA LYS A 406 1.58 21.51 10.01
C LYS A 406 3.02 21.16 10.45
N GLU A 407 3.54 20.00 10.05
CA GLU A 407 4.88 19.53 10.43
C GLU A 407 5.99 20.39 9.84
N LYS A 408 5.82 20.79 8.57
CA LYS A 408 6.80 21.57 7.83
C LYS A 408 6.05 22.57 6.96
N ALA A 409 5.97 23.80 7.46
CA ALA A 409 5.24 24.87 6.80
C ALA A 409 5.65 24.96 5.33
N GLY A 410 4.64 24.88 4.46
CA GLY A 410 4.83 25.03 3.03
C GLY A 410 5.21 23.79 2.25
N ILE A 411 5.29 22.61 2.89
CA ILE A 411 5.59 21.34 2.22
C ILE A 411 4.47 20.34 2.45
N LEU A 412 3.76 19.99 1.38
CA LEU A 412 2.69 19.01 1.37
C LEU A 412 3.24 17.66 0.94
N ARG A 413 3.17 16.65 1.81
CA ARG A 413 3.50 15.27 1.44
C ARG A 413 2.46 14.74 0.45
N ALA A 414 2.90 13.94 -0.52
CA ALA A 414 2.04 13.45 -1.59
C ALA A 414 0.81 12.67 -1.08
N GLU A 415 0.96 11.92 0.02
CA GLU A 415 -0.09 11.10 0.62
C GLU A 415 -1.24 11.93 1.21
N ARG A 416 -1.01 13.22 1.46
CA ARG A 416 -2.01 14.17 1.97
C ARG A 416 -2.75 14.91 0.87
N LEU A 417 -2.36 14.76 -0.40
CA LEU A 417 -2.97 15.50 -1.50
C LEU A 417 -4.45 15.16 -1.67
N ARG A 418 -4.83 13.87 -1.54
CA ARG A 418 -6.22 13.42 -1.65
C ARG A 418 -7.13 14.13 -0.64
N ASP A 419 -6.75 14.09 0.63
CA ASP A 419 -7.49 14.76 1.72
C ASP A 419 -7.57 16.27 1.49
N ALA A 420 -6.45 16.89 1.10
CA ALA A 420 -6.40 18.33 0.84
C ALA A 420 -7.31 18.74 -0.34
N LEU A 421 -7.39 17.95 -1.40
CA LEU A 421 -8.29 18.20 -2.52
C LEU A 421 -9.75 17.95 -2.14
N CYS A 422 -10.03 16.95 -1.30
CA CYS A 422 -11.36 16.69 -0.76
C CYS A 422 -11.90 17.90 0.03
N ASP A 423 -11.08 18.49 0.90
CA ASP A 423 -11.42 19.69 1.68
C ASP A 423 -11.60 20.95 0.81
N ILE A 424 -11.01 21.00 -0.38
CA ILE A 424 -11.27 22.05 -1.37
C ILE A 424 -12.63 21.85 -2.05
N GLY A 425 -13.05 20.59 -2.22
CA GLY A 425 -14.29 20.23 -2.88
C GLY A 425 -14.16 19.16 -3.96
N PHE A 426 -13.03 18.47 -4.09
CA PHE A 426 -12.84 17.43 -5.12
C PHE A 426 -12.73 16.04 -4.50
N GLN A 427 -13.67 15.17 -4.86
CA GLN A 427 -13.53 13.72 -4.67
C GLN A 427 -13.10 13.10 -5.99
N LEU A 428 -11.97 12.40 -6.01
CA LEU A 428 -11.32 11.97 -7.25
C LEU A 428 -11.00 10.47 -7.23
N SER A 429 -11.19 9.80 -8.35
CA SER A 429 -10.79 8.42 -8.55
C SER A 429 -9.27 8.23 -8.43
N THR A 430 -8.85 6.98 -8.21
CA THR A 430 -7.44 6.57 -8.12
C THR A 430 -6.64 6.97 -9.36
N ASP A 431 -7.24 6.84 -10.54
CA ASP A 431 -6.59 7.16 -11.82
C ASP A 431 -6.33 8.67 -11.98
N ILE A 432 -7.32 9.51 -11.62
CA ILE A 432 -7.14 10.97 -11.67
C ILE A 432 -6.08 11.40 -10.66
N MET A 433 -6.10 10.84 -9.45
CA MET A 433 -5.06 11.10 -8.45
C MET A 433 -3.67 10.70 -8.96
N ASN A 434 -3.53 9.59 -9.68
CA ASN A 434 -2.27 9.19 -10.30
C ASN A 434 -1.79 10.22 -11.34
N CYS A 435 -2.67 10.76 -12.19
CA CYS A 435 -2.33 11.82 -13.14
C CYS A 435 -1.88 13.10 -12.44
N LEU A 436 -2.57 13.50 -11.37
CA LEU A 436 -2.21 14.70 -10.60
C LEU A 436 -0.84 14.54 -9.92
N ILE A 437 -0.60 13.40 -9.29
CA ILE A 437 0.68 13.12 -8.65
C ILE A 437 1.80 13.16 -9.67
N GLN A 438 1.68 12.46 -10.81
CA GLN A 438 2.71 12.46 -11.85
C GLN A 438 2.99 13.87 -12.42
N ARG A 439 1.96 14.73 -12.49
CA ARG A 439 2.09 16.09 -13.01
C ARG A 439 2.73 17.06 -12.03
N TYR A 440 2.41 16.96 -10.73
CA TYR A 440 2.72 18.01 -9.76
C TYR A 440 3.71 17.60 -8.67
N ILE A 441 4.00 16.32 -8.49
CA ILE A 441 4.95 15.86 -7.47
C ILE A 441 6.38 16.29 -7.83
N ARG A 442 7.12 16.78 -6.84
CA ARG A 442 8.54 17.10 -6.98
C ARG A 442 9.40 15.87 -6.72
N LYS A 443 10.68 15.94 -7.09
CA LYS A 443 11.66 14.85 -6.89
C LYS A 443 11.76 14.37 -5.44
N ASP A 444 11.49 15.24 -4.47
CA ASP A 444 11.50 14.93 -3.04
C ASP A 444 10.21 14.22 -2.55
N GLY A 445 9.26 13.93 -3.45
CA GLY A 445 7.99 13.28 -3.11
C GLY A 445 6.95 14.22 -2.51
N THR A 446 7.11 15.54 -2.68
CA THR A 446 6.24 16.54 -2.04
C THR A 446 5.73 17.59 -3.05
N LEU A 447 4.75 18.39 -2.61
CA LEU A 447 4.17 19.50 -3.35
C LEU A 447 4.37 20.81 -2.57
N ARG A 448 4.56 21.91 -3.29
CA ARG A 448 4.52 23.28 -2.73
C ARG A 448 3.14 23.90 -3.00
N LEU A 449 2.89 25.06 -2.39
CA LEU A 449 1.61 25.76 -2.54
C LEU A 449 1.29 26.05 -4.01
N SER A 450 2.29 26.45 -4.81
CA SER A 450 2.13 26.71 -6.25
C SER A 450 1.59 25.49 -7.00
N ASP A 451 2.12 24.31 -6.69
CA ASP A 451 1.76 23.06 -7.38
C ASP A 451 0.33 22.65 -7.00
N PHE A 452 -0.03 22.82 -5.72
CA PHE A 452 -1.39 22.59 -5.23
C PHE A 452 -2.41 23.58 -5.83
N VAL A 453 -2.09 24.87 -5.87
CA VAL A 453 -2.94 25.90 -6.48
C VAL A 453 -3.14 25.62 -7.97
N SER A 454 -2.06 25.26 -8.67
CA SER A 454 -2.13 24.90 -10.08
C SER A 454 -3.04 23.68 -10.32
N ALA A 455 -2.93 22.64 -9.48
CA ALA A 455 -3.81 21.49 -9.52
C ALA A 455 -5.29 21.86 -9.29
N VAL A 456 -5.56 22.71 -8.30
CA VAL A 456 -6.93 23.19 -8.00
C VAL A 456 -7.52 23.97 -9.17
N ILE A 457 -6.76 24.88 -9.79
CA ILE A 457 -7.24 25.66 -10.94
C ILE A 457 -7.51 24.73 -12.13
N HIS A 458 -6.59 23.83 -12.46
CA HIS A 458 -6.78 22.86 -13.55
C HIS A 458 -8.01 21.99 -13.35
N LEU A 459 -8.20 21.43 -12.15
CA LEU A 459 -9.38 20.64 -11.83
C LEU A 459 -10.65 21.47 -11.96
N THR A 460 -10.66 22.69 -11.41
CA THR A 460 -11.79 23.61 -11.52
C THR A 460 -12.15 23.87 -12.99
N THR A 461 -11.16 24.17 -13.83
CA THR A 461 -11.38 24.42 -15.25
C THR A 461 -11.93 23.17 -15.96
N ALA A 462 -11.34 22.00 -15.71
CA ALA A 462 -11.77 20.75 -16.32
C ALA A 462 -13.21 20.39 -15.95
N PHE A 463 -13.57 20.48 -14.66
CA PHE A 463 -14.94 20.24 -14.22
C PHE A 463 -15.92 21.27 -14.81
N ASN A 464 -15.56 22.55 -14.82
CA ASN A 464 -16.40 23.59 -15.43
C ASN A 464 -16.66 23.31 -16.92
N GLN A 465 -15.62 22.95 -17.68
CA GLN A 465 -15.73 22.59 -19.09
C GLN A 465 -16.64 21.37 -19.30
N PHE A 466 -16.53 20.36 -18.43
CA PHE A 466 -17.39 19.18 -18.49
C PHE A 466 -18.85 19.52 -18.16
N HIS A 467 -19.10 20.23 -17.05
CA HIS A 467 -20.45 20.59 -16.63
C HIS A 467 -21.16 21.52 -17.61
N LEU A 468 -20.44 22.43 -18.29
CA LEU A 468 -21.00 23.26 -19.35
C LEU A 468 -21.53 22.45 -20.54
N LYS A 469 -20.97 21.25 -20.79
CA LYS A 469 -21.36 20.37 -21.90
C LYS A 469 -22.29 19.23 -21.47
N ASN A 470 -22.44 18.97 -20.17
CA ASN A 470 -23.25 17.89 -19.61
C ASN A 470 -24.72 18.30 -19.39
N TYR A 471 -25.41 18.69 -20.47
CA TYR A 471 -26.82 19.13 -20.42
C TYR A 471 -27.78 18.05 -19.92
N SER A 472 -27.46 16.78 -20.17
CA SER A 472 -28.31 15.63 -19.85
C SER A 472 -28.12 15.09 -18.43
N GLN A 473 -27.09 15.55 -17.70
CA GLN A 473 -26.73 15.07 -16.36
C GLN A 473 -26.42 13.56 -16.27
N VAL A 474 -26.13 12.90 -17.40
CA VAL A 474 -25.83 11.45 -17.46
C VAL A 474 -24.34 11.17 -17.21
N ASN A 475 -23.55 12.18 -16.84
CA ASN A 475 -22.08 12.10 -16.67
C ASN A 475 -21.36 11.58 -17.92
N VAL A 476 -21.93 11.85 -19.10
CA VAL A 476 -21.35 11.56 -20.40
C VAL A 476 -21.59 12.79 -21.28
N ILE A 477 -20.54 13.24 -21.99
CA ILE A 477 -20.62 14.34 -22.94
C ILE A 477 -20.19 13.88 -24.33
N GLU A 478 -20.89 14.34 -25.36
CA GLU A 478 -20.46 14.19 -26.74
C GLU A 478 -19.74 15.48 -27.17
N VAL A 479 -18.51 15.35 -27.68
CA VAL A 479 -17.67 16.50 -28.02
C VAL A 479 -17.00 16.26 -29.37
N HIS A 480 -17.11 17.22 -30.29
CA HIS A 480 -16.37 17.18 -31.55
C HIS A 480 -14.87 17.38 -31.32
N LEU A 481 -14.03 16.80 -32.19
CA LEU A 481 -12.56 16.86 -32.07
C LEU A 481 -12.03 18.29 -31.87
N HIS A 482 -12.57 19.25 -32.64
CA HIS A 482 -12.21 20.66 -32.51
C HIS A 482 -12.46 21.20 -31.09
N ASP A 483 -13.65 20.95 -30.54
CA ASP A 483 -14.02 21.43 -29.22
C ASP A 483 -13.34 20.67 -28.09
N TRP A 484 -12.94 19.42 -28.34
CA TRP A 484 -12.11 18.62 -27.45
C TRP A 484 -10.71 19.20 -27.32
N ILE A 485 -10.03 19.47 -28.44
CA ILE A 485 -8.69 20.09 -28.46
C ILE A 485 -8.75 21.48 -27.80
N LYS A 486 -9.78 22.29 -28.13
CA LYS A 486 -9.97 23.59 -27.50
C LYS A 486 -10.16 23.49 -25.98
N SER A 487 -10.94 22.51 -25.50
CA SER A 487 -11.09 22.26 -24.06
C SER A 487 -9.78 21.82 -23.40
N ILE A 488 -8.98 20.95 -24.03
CA ILE A 488 -7.68 20.54 -23.45
C ILE A 488 -6.72 21.73 -23.34
N LEU A 489 -6.60 22.56 -24.38
CA LEU A 489 -5.67 23.69 -24.38
C LEU A 489 -6.07 24.85 -23.45
N SER A 490 -7.34 24.89 -23.06
CA SER A 490 -7.85 25.86 -22.08
C SER A 490 -7.81 25.35 -20.64
N CYS A 491 -7.55 24.05 -20.42
CA CYS A 491 -7.48 23.44 -19.09
C CYS A 491 -6.08 23.48 -18.47
#